data_AF-A0A354UN28-F1
#
_entry.id   AF-A0A354UN28-F1
#
_cell.length_a   1.000
_cell.length_b   1.000
_cell.length_c   1.000
_cell.angle_alpha   90.00
_cell.angle_beta   90.00
_cell.angle_gamma   90.00
#
_symmetry.space_group_name_H-M   'P 1'
#
loop_
_entity.id
_entity.type
_entity.pdbx_description
1 polymer ?
#
loop_
_entity_poly.entity_id
_entity_poly.type
_entity_poly.pdbx_seq_one_letter_code
_entity_poly.pdbx_strand_id
1 'polypeptide(L)'
;MKKDKKTKSNVGKVYRGRTKYIDKETKPERNYVVVVDDGKKVSVAKLKSIKIFDKDGKNADKALVEINATRYGLEKRTGVDFQKFSKNRMSGKPLSLSDRKVFPEENERFKLGSHDTSRVLVHTKSALKQPKRKNPPKH
;
A
#
# COMPACT_ATOMS: atom_id res chain seq x y z
N MET A 1 -12.58 18.02 -25.87
CA MET A 1 -12.52 16.92 -24.88
C MET A 1 -11.09 16.36 -24.85
N LYS A 2 -10.28 16.67 -23.83
CA LYS A 2 -8.96 16.03 -23.66
C LYS A 2 -9.20 14.61 -23.14
N LYS A 3 -8.86 13.59 -23.94
CA LYS A 3 -8.80 12.20 -23.49
C LYS A 3 -7.71 12.11 -22.42
N ASP A 4 -8.09 12.06 -21.15
CA ASP A 4 -7.17 11.75 -20.07
C ASP A 4 -6.55 10.39 -20.36
N LYS A 5 -5.27 10.39 -20.79
CA LYS A 5 -4.45 9.18 -20.78
C LYS A 5 -4.44 8.70 -19.33
N LYS A 6 -5.23 7.67 -19.01
CA LYS A 6 -5.13 6.92 -17.75
C LYS A 6 -3.67 6.48 -17.62
N THR A 7 -2.86 7.25 -16.91
CA THR A 7 -1.59 6.77 -16.39
C THR A 7 -1.94 5.54 -15.56
N LYS A 8 -1.41 4.38 -15.95
CA LYS A 8 -1.63 3.13 -15.20
C LYS A 8 -1.03 3.33 -13.81
N SER A 9 -1.86 3.69 -12.84
CA SER A 9 -1.43 3.90 -11.47
C SER A 9 -1.01 2.57 -10.85
N ASN A 10 0.10 2.59 -10.10
CA ASN A 10 0.58 1.45 -9.33
C ASN A 10 -0.12 1.29 -7.98
N VAL A 11 -1.06 2.18 -7.62
CA VAL A 11 -1.79 2.07 -6.34
C VAL A 11 -2.46 0.70 -6.20
N GLY A 12 -2.26 0.07 -5.05
CA GLY A 12 -2.71 -1.27 -4.73
C GLY A 12 -1.80 -2.39 -5.24
N LYS A 13 -0.76 -2.10 -6.04
CA LYS A 13 0.26 -3.09 -6.39
C LYS A 13 1.26 -3.29 -5.25
N VAL A 14 1.74 -4.52 -5.12
CA VAL A 14 2.67 -4.93 -4.08
C VAL A 14 4.01 -5.28 -4.71
N TYR A 15 5.08 -4.67 -4.19
CA TYR A 15 6.45 -4.90 -4.66
C TYR A 15 7.33 -5.42 -3.52
N ARG A 16 8.34 -6.21 -3.88
CA ARG A 16 9.42 -6.56 -2.96
C ARG A 16 10.34 -5.36 -2.81
N GLY A 17 10.57 -4.92 -1.57
CA GLY A 17 11.44 -3.81 -1.24
C GLY A 17 12.51 -4.21 -0.23
N ARG A 18 13.72 -3.66 -0.40
CA ARG A 18 14.82 -3.76 0.56
C ARG A 18 14.57 -2.82 1.73
N THR A 19 14.23 -3.40 2.87
CA THR A 19 13.72 -2.69 4.05
C THR A 19 14.70 -1.65 4.56
N LYS A 20 16.02 -1.88 4.48
CA LYS A 20 17.03 -0.90 4.93
C LYS A 20 16.89 0.49 4.29
N TYR A 21 16.35 0.56 3.07
CA TYR A 21 16.12 1.82 2.36
C TYR A 21 14.73 2.43 2.60
N ILE A 22 13.82 1.74 3.27
CA ILE A 22 12.41 2.16 3.43
C ILE A 22 12.09 2.37 4.91
N ASP A 23 12.50 1.43 5.76
CA ASP A 23 12.15 1.34 7.18
C ASP A 23 13.42 1.11 8.04
N LYS A 24 13.27 1.20 9.37
CA LYS A 24 14.29 0.89 10.38
C LYS A 24 14.20 -0.56 10.88
N GLU A 25 13.28 -1.37 10.37
CA GLU A 25 13.15 -2.79 10.74
C GLU A 25 14.37 -3.61 10.32
N THR A 26 14.60 -4.72 11.04
CA THR A 26 15.78 -5.59 10.88
C THR A 26 15.67 -6.58 9.72
N LYS A 27 14.45 -6.91 9.27
CA LYS A 27 14.26 -7.81 8.13
C LYS A 27 14.90 -7.19 6.89
N PRO A 28 15.67 -7.94 6.08
CA PRO A 28 16.38 -7.37 4.95
C PRO A 28 15.42 -6.89 3.84
N GLU A 29 14.33 -7.62 3.64
CA GLU A 29 13.36 -7.34 2.60
C GLU A 29 11.93 -7.64 3.05
N ARG A 30 10.98 -6.93 2.43
CA ARG A 30 9.56 -7.12 2.70
C ARG A 30 8.70 -6.77 1.50
N ASN A 31 7.44 -7.17 1.57
CA ASN A 31 6.44 -6.74 0.62
C ASN A 31 5.86 -5.40 1.06
N TYR A 32 5.76 -4.48 0.11
CA TYR A 32 5.23 -3.14 0.30
C TYR A 32 4.15 -2.86 -0.74
N VAL A 33 2.99 -2.38 -0.30
CA VAL A 33 1.92 -1.93 -1.19
C VAL A 33 2.08 -0.45 -1.50
N VAL A 34 1.90 -0.08 -2.76
CA VAL A 34 1.85 1.32 -3.17
C VAL A 34 0.50 1.92 -2.78
N VAL A 35 0.54 2.99 -2.00
CA VAL A 35 -0.66 3.70 -1.50
C VAL A 35 -0.81 5.10 -2.07
N VAL A 36 0.25 5.64 -2.66
CA VAL A 36 0.22 6.89 -3.45
C VAL A 36 1.17 6.71 -4.62
N ASP A 37 0.74 7.12 -5.81
CA ASP A 37 1.54 7.15 -7.03
C ASP A 37 1.15 8.39 -7.83
N ASP A 38 2.10 9.29 -8.06
CA ASP A 38 1.92 10.50 -8.88
C ASP A 38 2.66 10.43 -10.23
N GLY A 39 3.18 9.25 -10.57
CA GLY A 39 3.95 8.99 -11.79
C GLY A 39 5.43 9.33 -11.71
N LYS A 40 5.89 10.07 -10.68
CA LYS A 40 7.32 10.36 -10.44
C LYS A 40 7.82 9.75 -9.14
N LYS A 41 6.99 9.77 -8.11
CA LYS A 41 7.28 9.24 -6.78
C LYS A 41 6.13 8.39 -6.28
N VAL A 42 6.47 7.46 -5.40
CA VAL A 42 5.51 6.60 -4.73
C VAL A 42 5.58 6.75 -3.22
N SER A 43 4.46 6.51 -2.56
CA SER A 43 4.44 6.20 -1.13
C SER A 43 3.97 4.77 -0.94
N VAL A 44 4.63 4.05 -0.05
CA VAL A 44 4.36 2.63 0.20
C VAL A 44 4.06 2.37 1.67
N ALA A 45 3.31 1.30 1.93
CA ALA A 45 3.04 0.78 3.28
C ALA A 45 3.43 -0.70 3.36
N LYS A 46 3.93 -1.12 4.53
CA LYS A 46 4.50 -2.47 4.71
C LYS A 46 3.42 -3.52 5.00
N LEU A 47 3.60 -4.72 4.47
CA LEU A 47 2.78 -5.88 4.79
C LEU A 47 3.38 -6.64 5.99
N LYS A 48 2.57 -6.97 7.00
CA LYS A 48 2.97 -7.76 8.17
C LYS A 48 1.98 -8.90 8.42
N SER A 49 2.49 -10.03 8.91
CA SER A 49 1.62 -11.08 9.45
C SER A 49 0.90 -10.56 10.68
N ILE A 50 -0.40 -10.82 10.75
CA ILE A 50 -1.24 -10.47 11.90
C ILE A 50 -0.98 -11.50 13.01
N LYS A 51 -0.78 -11.01 14.23
CA LYS A 51 -0.51 -11.86 15.41
C LYS A 51 -1.53 -11.70 16.54
N ILE A 52 -2.34 -10.64 16.49
CA ILE A 52 -3.29 -10.29 17.55
C ILE A 52 -4.70 -10.51 16.99
N PHE A 53 -5.43 -11.42 17.60
CA PHE A 53 -6.79 -11.78 17.22
C PHE A 53 -7.72 -11.62 18.43
N ASP A 54 -8.98 -11.27 18.20
CA ASP A 54 -10.01 -11.25 19.23
C ASP A 54 -10.58 -12.67 19.50
N LYS A 55 -11.55 -12.74 20.41
CA LYS A 55 -12.21 -14.01 20.79
C LYS A 55 -12.96 -14.68 19.63
N ASP A 56 -13.36 -13.92 18.61
CA ASP A 56 -14.01 -14.42 17.39
C ASP A 56 -13.00 -14.82 16.30
N GLY A 57 -11.69 -14.69 16.56
CA GLY A 57 -10.64 -14.92 15.58
C GLY A 57 -10.51 -13.80 14.54
N LYS A 58 -11.09 -12.61 14.74
CA LYS A 58 -10.92 -11.47 13.83
C LYS A 58 -9.63 -10.72 14.17
N ASN A 59 -9.10 -9.98 13.21
CA ASN A 59 -7.93 -9.14 13.44
C ASN A 59 -8.23 -8.08 14.53
N ALA A 60 -7.49 -8.14 15.63
CA ALA A 60 -7.56 -7.16 16.72
C ALA A 60 -6.38 -6.19 16.72
N ASP A 61 -5.41 -6.35 15.81
CA ASP A 61 -4.30 -5.43 15.63
C ASP A 61 -4.76 -4.18 14.88
N LYS A 62 -5.00 -3.09 15.62
CA LYS A 62 -5.43 -1.81 15.06
C LYS A 62 -4.36 -1.14 14.19
N ALA A 63 -3.09 -1.53 14.29
CA ALA A 63 -2.04 -0.99 13.44
C ALA A 63 -2.07 -1.61 12.03
N LEU A 64 -2.74 -2.75 11.87
CA LEU A 64 -2.81 -3.49 10.62
C LEU A 64 -4.23 -3.54 10.07
N VAL A 65 -4.40 -3.25 8.78
CA VAL A 65 -5.63 -3.58 8.07
C VAL A 65 -5.47 -4.90 7.33
N GLU A 66 -6.28 -5.88 7.69
CA GLU A 66 -6.24 -7.21 7.09
C GLU A 66 -6.62 -7.18 5.60
N ILE A 67 -5.86 -7.94 4.80
CA ILE A 67 -6.13 -8.21 3.38
C ILE A 67 -6.41 -9.71 3.18
N ASN A 68 -7.08 -10.08 2.09
CA ASN A 68 -7.41 -11.48 1.82
C ASN A 68 -6.14 -12.30 1.47
N ALA A 69 -5.55 -12.95 2.47
CA ALA A 69 -4.32 -13.73 2.31
C ALA A 69 -4.44 -14.83 1.24
N THR A 70 -5.54 -15.60 1.26
CA THR A 70 -5.79 -16.70 0.32
C THR A 70 -5.84 -16.21 -1.13
N ARG A 71 -6.52 -15.10 -1.39
CA ARG A 71 -6.64 -14.52 -2.74
C ARG A 71 -5.28 -14.17 -3.36
N TYR A 72 -4.29 -13.83 -2.53
CA TYR A 72 -2.96 -13.41 -2.98
C TYR A 72 -1.88 -14.47 -2.74
N GLY A 73 -2.25 -15.70 -2.37
CA GLY A 73 -1.30 -16.79 -2.11
C GLY A 73 -0.36 -16.53 -0.93
N LEU A 74 -0.82 -15.80 0.09
CA LEU A 74 -0.02 -15.52 1.29
C LEU A 74 -0.22 -16.65 2.32
N GLU A 75 0.88 -17.24 2.78
CA GLU A 75 0.88 -18.35 3.75
C GLU A 75 0.23 -17.99 5.10
N LYS A 76 0.27 -16.72 5.48
CA LYS A 76 -0.20 -16.23 6.78
C LYS A 76 -1.19 -15.09 6.57
N ARG A 77 -2.17 -15.01 7.47
CA ARG A 77 -3.05 -13.83 7.59
C ARG A 77 -2.18 -12.59 7.72
N THR A 78 -2.37 -11.67 6.78
CA THR A 78 -1.47 -10.54 6.55
C THR A 78 -2.30 -9.28 6.55
N GLY A 79 -1.76 -8.23 7.15
CA GLY A 79 -2.31 -6.89 7.09
C GLY A 79 -1.30 -5.87 6.62
N VAL A 80 -1.81 -4.71 6.22
CA VAL A 80 -1.01 -3.55 5.83
C VAL A 80 -0.92 -2.59 7.00
N ASP A 81 0.30 -2.16 7.32
CA ASP A 81 0.58 -1.19 8.38
C ASP A 81 0.06 0.20 8.03
N PHE A 82 -0.38 0.98 9.02
CA PHE A 82 -0.84 2.35 8.81
C PHE A 82 0.29 3.29 8.38
N GLN A 83 1.54 2.95 8.74
CA GLN A 83 2.71 3.77 8.46
C GLN A 83 3.04 3.79 6.97
N LYS A 84 3.25 5.01 6.45
CA LYS A 84 3.66 5.25 5.07
C LYS A 84 5.11 5.68 4.98
N PHE A 85 5.76 5.23 3.93
CA PHE A 85 7.12 5.61 3.58
C PHE A 85 7.12 6.22 2.19
N SER A 86 7.64 7.44 2.06
CA SER A 86 7.66 8.21 0.82
C SER A 86 9.07 8.60 0.35
N LYS A 87 10.08 8.32 1.19
CA LYS A 87 11.48 8.65 0.94
C LYS A 87 12.37 7.44 1.17
N ASN A 88 13.42 7.34 0.37
CA ASN A 88 14.53 6.44 0.64
C ASN A 88 15.22 6.91 1.92
N ARG A 89 15.23 6.06 2.95
CA ARG A 89 15.79 6.35 4.27
C ARG A 89 17.27 6.74 4.21
N MET A 90 18.04 6.12 3.31
CA MET A 90 19.49 6.31 3.24
C MET A 90 19.87 7.60 2.50
N SER A 91 19.12 7.96 1.45
CA SER A 91 19.46 9.11 0.60
C SER A 91 18.56 10.33 0.80
N GLY A 92 17.44 10.20 1.50
CA GLY A 92 16.42 11.23 1.68
C GLY A 92 15.60 11.55 0.42
N LYS A 93 15.96 10.98 -0.73
CA LYS A 93 15.26 11.18 -2.01
C LYS A 93 13.88 10.52 -2.00
N PRO A 94 12.89 11.03 -2.76
CA PRO A 94 11.59 10.38 -2.90
C PRO A 94 11.73 8.92 -3.39
N LEU A 95 10.86 8.04 -2.91
CA LEU A 95 10.82 6.67 -3.42
C LEU A 95 10.32 6.64 -4.87
N SER A 96 10.98 5.82 -5.69
CA SER A 96 10.55 5.50 -7.04
C SER A 96 10.60 3.99 -7.23
N LEU A 97 9.62 3.42 -7.91
CA LEU A 97 9.64 1.99 -8.30
C LEU A 97 10.78 1.66 -9.27
N SER A 98 11.33 2.66 -9.97
CA SER A 98 12.50 2.48 -10.83
C SER A 98 13.83 2.37 -10.06
N ASP A 99 13.85 2.70 -8.76
CA ASP A 99 15.07 2.59 -7.94
C ASP A 99 15.33 1.13 -7.57
N ARG A 100 16.14 0.45 -8.38
CA ARG A 100 16.51 -0.96 -8.19
C ARG A 100 17.30 -1.25 -6.91
N LYS A 101 17.88 -0.22 -6.28
CA LYS A 101 18.48 -0.40 -4.95
C LYS A 101 17.41 -0.60 -3.88
N VAL A 102 16.24 0.01 -4.06
CA VAL A 102 15.11 -0.08 -3.14
C VAL A 102 14.16 -1.22 -3.53
N PHE A 103 13.75 -1.28 -4.79
CA PHE A 103 12.84 -2.28 -5.34
C PHE A 103 13.61 -3.10 -6.40
N PRO A 104 14.27 -4.20 -5.99
CA PRO A 104 15.13 -4.97 -6.90
C PRO A 104 14.33 -5.67 -8.00
N GLU A 105 13.11 -6.13 -7.68
CA GLU A 105 12.21 -6.79 -8.62
C GLU A 105 11.56 -5.76 -9.57
N GLU A 106 11.47 -6.09 -10.86
CA GLU A 106 10.85 -5.22 -11.88
C GLU A 106 9.33 -5.21 -11.79
N ASN A 107 8.78 -6.40 -11.59
CA ASN A 107 7.35 -6.65 -11.67
C ASN A 107 6.73 -6.60 -10.28
N GLU A 108 5.46 -6.22 -10.21
CA GLU A 108 4.70 -6.43 -8.98
C GLU A 108 4.62 -7.93 -8.64
N ARG A 109 4.58 -8.25 -7.35
CA ARG A 109 4.30 -9.61 -6.90
C ARG A 109 2.83 -9.96 -7.09
N PHE A 110 1.96 -9.02 -6.77
CA PHE A 110 0.52 -9.11 -6.98
C PHE A 110 -0.12 -7.73 -6.86
N LYS A 111 -1.41 -7.65 -7.21
CA LYS A 111 -2.24 -6.45 -7.05
C LYS A 111 -3.42 -6.74 -6.14
N LEU A 112 -3.66 -5.86 -5.18
CA LEU A 112 -4.83 -5.91 -4.32
C LEU A 112 -6.11 -5.70 -5.13
N GLY A 113 -7.16 -6.42 -4.76
CA GLY A 113 -8.51 -6.15 -5.24
C GLY A 113 -9.00 -4.76 -4.84
N SER A 114 -10.05 -4.27 -5.49
CA SER A 114 -10.61 -2.94 -5.22
C SER A 114 -11.02 -2.74 -3.76
N HIS A 115 -11.64 -3.75 -3.15
CA HIS A 115 -12.06 -3.72 -1.75
C HIS A 115 -10.86 -3.58 -0.79
N ASP A 116 -9.86 -4.45 -0.91
CA ASP A 116 -8.66 -4.40 -0.07
C ASP A 116 -7.86 -3.11 -0.31
N THR A 117 -7.76 -2.67 -1.57
CA THR A 117 -7.11 -1.41 -1.91
C THR A 117 -7.81 -0.24 -1.22
N SER A 118 -9.14 -0.17 -1.27
CA SER A 118 -9.90 0.90 -0.62
C SER A 118 -9.66 0.91 0.89
N ARG A 119 -9.73 -0.26 1.54
CA ARG A 119 -9.46 -0.40 2.98
C ARG A 119 -8.04 0.04 3.35
N VAL A 120 -7.05 -0.36 2.55
CA VAL A 120 -5.65 0.07 2.72
C VAL A 120 -5.52 1.58 2.59
N LEU A 121 -6.11 2.20 1.56
CA LEU A 121 -6.03 3.64 1.35
C LEU A 121 -6.68 4.44 2.48
N VAL A 122 -7.79 3.97 3.04
CA VAL A 122 -8.42 4.57 4.22
C VAL A 122 -7.51 4.42 5.43
N HIS A 123 -7.00 3.21 5.68
CA HIS A 123 -6.13 2.89 6.82
C HIS A 123 -4.86 3.73 6.84
N THR A 124 -4.22 3.89 5.68
CA THR A 124 -2.99 4.69 5.55
C THR A 124 -3.27 6.19 5.38
N LYS A 125 -4.53 6.65 5.46
CA LYS A 125 -4.93 8.04 5.20
C LYS A 125 -4.41 8.57 3.85
N SER A 126 -4.48 7.73 2.83
CA SER A 126 -4.08 8.04 1.44
C SER A 126 -5.26 8.21 0.50
N ALA A 127 -6.46 7.78 0.91
CA ALA A 127 -7.67 8.13 0.19
C ALA A 127 -7.84 9.66 0.16
N LEU A 128 -7.93 10.23 -1.04
CA LEU A 128 -8.37 11.61 -1.21
C LEU A 128 -9.75 11.73 -0.55
N LYS A 129 -9.96 12.74 0.32
CA LYS A 129 -11.31 13.12 0.76
C LYS A 129 -12.12 13.34 -0.52
N GLN A 130 -13.02 12.43 -0.86
CA GLN A 130 -14.00 12.66 -1.91
C GLN A 130 -14.70 13.98 -1.57
N PRO A 131 -14.76 14.98 -2.46
CA PRO A 131 -15.64 16.11 -2.22
C PRO A 131 -17.04 15.56 -2.01
N LYS A 132 -17.68 15.92 -0.88
CA LYS A 132 -19.06 15.52 -0.60
C LYS A 132 -19.88 15.86 -1.85
N ARG A 133 -20.51 14.86 -2.48
CA ARG A 133 -21.49 15.10 -3.55
C ARG A 133 -22.53 16.06 -2.97
N LYS A 134 -22.52 17.32 -3.42
CA LYS A 134 -23.67 18.21 -3.23
C LYS A 134 -24.82 17.55 -3.99
N ASN A 135 -25.83 17.08 -3.28
CA ASN A 135 -27.06 16.63 -3.92
C ASN A 135 -27.56 17.78 -4.82
N PRO A 136 -27.92 17.55 -6.08
CA PRO A 136 -28.61 18.57 -6.85
C PRO A 136 -29.95 18.86 -6.17
N PRO A 137 -30.41 20.13 -6.16
CA PRO A 137 -31.73 20.46 -5.64
C PRO A 137 -32.78 19.67 -6.44
N LYS A 138 -33.71 19.03 -5.73
CA LYS A 138 -34.92 18.50 -6.34
C LYS A 138 -35.71 19.71 -6.86
N HIS A 139 -35.95 19.74 -8.17
CA HIS A 139 -36.97 20.59 -8.79
C HIS A 139 -38.32 19.90 -8.67
#